data_AF-A0A8I1EBN9-F1
#
_entry.id   AF-A0A8I1EBN9-F1
#
_cell.length_a   1.000
_cell.length_b   1.000
_cell.length_c   1.000
_cell.angle_alpha   90.00
_cell.angle_beta   90.00
_cell.angle_gamma   90.00
#
_symmetry.space_group_name_H-M   'P 1'
#
loop_
_entity.id
_entity.type
_entity.pdbx_description
1 polymer ?
#
loop_
_entity_poly.entity_id
_entity_poly.type
_entity_poly.pdbx_seq_one_letter_code
_entity_poly.pdbx_strand_id
1 'polypeptide(L)'
;MRNRDFDYYYILQDRVPTLQAKIARLNEKLKSANAPLIEIGISTPEIRRAGSTVSDEYMSVVKVDISRAVEAPIGRLELLAQTKIDPTTQFMEHRTFTTLSKEEDEKIRKPVAPCFCDHCETNRMRIYIYTLKTPEGISRVGSGCLDSFAGFSMSKWQDAYASAVKAVEDASEITFTDAQEHAVIPVHIFIQEAIEQINKSGYQNGYSGGYSTGVDTFVALRAKLSDIESGSIKYAPETVKKATEIMEFIINSELNPVKRANDYYSNLRELLKFGHLTHRQAGLLASSIISHDKEMAQAKSVQSMQDIANNHYGTIGDKVFLKNLRVEGAYPKDTKFGTSTEITLYDDQGHMFRWYASGYHELKKDQLVNLSGKIVEHKTWHSNKFDKDMAQNTLKFCKFHTLEEIEELIATPPKVKKPRKAKEMDDSPAP
;
A
#
# COMPACT_ATOMS: atom_id res chain seq x y z
N MET A 1 20.96 8.60 -15.61
CA MET A 1 21.02 7.50 -16.60
C MET A 1 20.91 8.09 -18.01
N ARG A 2 22.03 8.47 -18.66
CA ARG A 2 21.99 8.94 -20.05
C ARG A 2 22.03 7.74 -20.98
N ASN A 3 20.88 7.35 -21.49
CA ASN A 3 20.80 6.38 -22.55
C ASN A 3 20.81 7.18 -23.86
N ARG A 4 21.97 7.33 -24.50
CA ARG A 4 22.17 8.21 -25.67
C ARG A 4 21.33 7.83 -26.90
N ASP A 5 20.67 6.68 -26.85
CA ASP A 5 19.90 6.11 -27.96
C ASP A 5 18.38 6.34 -27.85
N PHE A 6 17.87 7.04 -26.83
CA PHE A 6 16.43 7.23 -26.63
C PHE A 6 16.01 8.70 -26.68
N ASP A 7 14.88 8.98 -27.35
CA ASP A 7 14.28 10.31 -27.53
C ASP A 7 13.58 10.87 -26.27
N TYR A 8 13.88 10.33 -25.09
CA TYR A 8 13.21 10.72 -23.85
C TYR A 8 14.15 10.65 -22.64
N TYR A 9 13.77 11.37 -21.59
CA TYR A 9 14.46 11.43 -20.30
C TYR A 9 13.56 10.86 -19.20
N TYR A 10 14.16 10.23 -18.19
CA TYR A 10 13.45 9.94 -16.94
C TYR A 10 13.67 11.08 -15.96
N ILE A 11 12.58 11.63 -15.42
CA ILE A 11 12.64 12.59 -14.32
C ILE A 11 11.78 12.11 -13.16
N LEU A 12 12.09 12.56 -11.95
CA LEU A 12 11.23 12.31 -10.79
C LEU A 12 9.86 12.94 -11.00
N GLN A 13 8.81 12.23 -10.62
CA GLN A 13 7.42 12.67 -10.81
C GLN A 13 7.15 14.05 -10.17
N ASP A 14 7.75 14.33 -9.02
CA ASP A 14 7.57 15.58 -8.28
C ASP A 14 8.28 16.78 -8.92
N ARG A 15 9.24 16.55 -9.82
CA ARG A 15 9.91 17.60 -10.61
C ARG A 15 9.09 18.05 -11.81
N VAL A 16 8.04 17.31 -12.18
CA VAL A 16 7.19 17.62 -13.34
C VAL A 16 6.59 19.03 -13.29
N PRO A 17 5.97 19.50 -12.19
CA PRO A 17 5.38 20.84 -12.15
C PRO A 17 6.42 21.95 -12.35
N THR A 18 7.60 21.80 -11.76
CA THR A 18 8.71 22.75 -11.92
C THR A 18 9.21 22.79 -13.37
N LEU A 19 9.33 21.63 -14.02
CA LEU A 19 9.68 21.55 -15.42
C LEU A 19 8.62 22.22 -16.31
N GLN A 20 7.34 21.88 -16.11
CA GLN A 20 6.22 22.46 -16.87
C GLN A 20 6.19 23.98 -16.73
N ALA A 21 6.42 24.52 -15.53
CA ALA A 21 6.49 25.97 -15.31
C ALA A 21 7.65 26.62 -16.07
N LYS A 22 8.82 25.95 -16.16
CA LYS A 22 9.95 26.43 -16.98
C LYS A 22 9.60 26.43 -18.47
N ILE A 23 9.00 25.36 -18.97
CA ILE A 23 8.57 25.26 -20.38
C ILE A 23 7.50 26.30 -20.71
N ALA A 24 6.54 26.54 -19.82
CA ALA A 24 5.53 27.58 -19.99
C ALA A 24 6.15 28.97 -20.18
N ARG A 25 7.15 29.34 -19.35
CA ARG A 25 7.88 30.62 -19.49
C ARG A 25 8.65 30.73 -20.80
N LEU A 26 9.21 29.63 -21.31
CA LEU A 26 9.85 29.60 -22.63
C LEU A 26 8.80 29.81 -23.73
N ASN A 27 7.66 29.14 -23.64
CA ASN A 27 6.56 29.26 -24.59
C ASN A 27 5.93 30.66 -24.60
N GLU A 28 5.86 31.36 -23.47
CA GLU A 28 5.44 32.77 -23.45
C GLU A 28 6.39 33.66 -24.26
N LYS A 29 7.71 33.45 -24.15
CA LYS A 29 8.70 34.16 -24.96
C LYS A 29 8.55 33.83 -26.44
N LEU A 30 8.33 32.57 -26.79
CA LEU A 30 8.14 32.13 -28.18
C LEU A 30 6.86 32.72 -28.79
N LYS A 31 5.78 32.75 -28.03
CA LYS A 31 4.52 33.40 -28.43
C LYS A 31 4.72 34.88 -28.74
N SER A 32 5.49 35.60 -27.91
CA SER A 32 5.81 37.02 -28.17
C SER A 32 6.66 37.23 -29.43
N ALA A 33 7.40 36.20 -29.86
CA ALA A 33 8.24 36.21 -31.05
C ALA A 33 7.55 35.61 -32.29
N ASN A 34 6.25 35.28 -32.20
CA ASN A 34 5.50 34.56 -33.23
C ASN A 34 6.21 33.27 -33.70
N ALA A 35 6.83 32.56 -32.75
CA ALA A 35 7.51 31.29 -32.99
C ALA A 35 6.65 30.11 -32.48
N PRO A 36 6.78 28.92 -33.08
CA PRO A 36 6.12 27.70 -32.62
C PRO A 36 6.42 27.41 -31.14
N LEU A 37 5.46 26.85 -30.42
CA LEU A 37 5.63 26.48 -29.02
C LEU A 37 6.44 25.18 -28.91
N ILE A 38 7.15 25.02 -27.79
CA ILE A 38 7.81 23.77 -27.42
C ILE A 38 6.78 22.89 -26.73
N GLU A 39 6.58 21.71 -27.28
CA GLU A 39 5.72 20.68 -26.71
C GLU A 39 6.57 19.62 -26.02
N ILE A 40 6.12 19.18 -24.84
CA ILE A 40 6.71 18.05 -24.12
C ILE A 40 5.64 16.98 -23.93
N GLY A 41 5.98 15.73 -24.26
CA GLY A 41 5.20 14.57 -23.86
C GLY A 41 5.64 14.11 -22.48
N ILE A 42 4.68 13.78 -21.62
CA ILE A 42 4.93 13.27 -20.27
C ILE A 42 4.13 11.99 -20.10
N SER A 43 4.81 10.88 -19.80
CA SER A 43 4.14 9.60 -19.57
C SER A 43 3.36 9.58 -18.26
N THR A 44 2.52 8.57 -18.08
CA THR A 44 2.07 8.19 -16.74
C THR A 44 3.26 7.81 -15.86
N PRO A 45 3.20 8.08 -14.54
CA PRO A 45 4.23 7.66 -13.61
C PRO A 45 4.45 6.14 -13.65
N GLU A 46 5.71 5.72 -13.56
CA GLU A 46 6.12 4.34 -13.37
C GLU A 46 7.15 4.25 -12.24
N ILE A 47 7.15 3.15 -11.49
CA ILE A 47 8.19 2.89 -10.50
C ILE A 47 9.39 2.31 -11.22
N ARG A 48 10.55 2.92 -11.07
CA ARG A 48 11.82 2.39 -11.58
C ARG A 48 12.84 2.22 -10.49
N ARG A 49 13.58 1.12 -10.59
CA ARG A 49 14.85 0.92 -9.91
C ARG A 49 15.89 1.87 -10.51
N ALA A 50 16.44 2.74 -9.70
CA ALA A 50 17.68 3.43 -10.00
C ALA A 50 18.79 2.84 -9.14
N GLY A 51 19.69 2.11 -9.81
CA GLY A 51 20.93 1.67 -9.17
C GLY A 51 21.88 2.85 -8.99
N SER A 52 22.31 3.07 -7.76
CA SER A 52 23.60 3.71 -7.50
C SER A 52 24.66 2.63 -7.29
N THR A 53 25.94 3.01 -7.21
CA THR A 53 27.02 2.08 -6.85
C THR A 53 26.89 1.53 -5.42
N VAL A 54 26.04 2.12 -4.58
CA VAL A 54 25.96 1.83 -3.12
C VAL A 54 24.61 1.22 -2.72
N SER A 55 23.53 1.61 -3.39
CA SER A 55 22.17 1.12 -3.10
C SER A 55 21.29 1.16 -4.33
N ASP A 56 20.37 0.20 -4.41
CA ASP A 56 19.25 0.22 -5.34
C ASP A 56 18.05 0.89 -4.68
N GLU A 57 17.61 1.99 -5.27
CA GLU A 57 16.42 2.70 -4.81
C GLU A 57 15.32 2.59 -5.86
N TYR A 58 14.08 2.48 -5.41
CA TYR A 58 12.92 2.55 -6.28
C TYR A 58 12.35 3.95 -6.20
N MET A 59 12.03 4.56 -7.34
CA MET A 59 11.51 5.92 -7.41
C MET A 59 10.35 5.98 -8.39
N SER A 60 9.39 6.85 -8.10
CA SER A 60 8.34 7.20 -9.06
C SER A 60 8.90 8.19 -10.08
N VAL A 61 9.01 7.75 -11.33
CA VAL A 61 9.56 8.53 -12.44
C VAL A 61 8.53 8.66 -13.56
N VAL A 62 8.69 9.68 -14.40
CA VAL A 62 7.95 9.82 -15.66
C VAL A 62 8.95 9.89 -16.82
N LYS A 63 8.53 9.39 -17.98
CA LYS A 63 9.24 9.62 -19.25
C LYS A 63 8.84 10.98 -19.79
N VAL A 64 9.82 11.78 -20.15
CA VAL A 64 9.64 13.09 -20.79
C VAL A 64 10.30 13.09 -22.14
N ASP A 65 9.51 13.27 -23.18
CA ASP A 65 9.97 13.54 -24.54
C ASP A 65 9.76 15.03 -24.85
N ILE A 66 10.65 15.59 -25.69
CA ILE A 66 10.54 16.97 -26.17
C ILE A 66 10.37 16.88 -27.67
N SER A 67 9.26 17.42 -28.19
CA SER A 67 9.03 17.45 -29.63
C SER A 67 10.08 18.35 -30.29
N ARG A 68 10.78 17.80 -31.28
CA ARG A 68 11.78 18.50 -32.10
C ARG A 68 11.18 19.08 -33.37
N ALA A 69 9.96 18.66 -33.69
CA ALA A 69 9.27 19.07 -34.90
C ALA A 69 8.42 20.31 -34.63
N VAL A 70 8.44 21.22 -35.58
CA VAL A 70 7.63 22.44 -35.55
C VAL A 70 6.86 22.58 -36.83
N GLU A 71 5.59 22.97 -36.71
CA GLU A 71 4.79 23.34 -37.87
C GLU A 71 5.20 24.75 -38.33
N ALA A 72 5.65 24.84 -39.58
CA ALA A 72 6.00 26.09 -40.25
C ALA A 72 5.05 26.31 -41.45
N PRO A 73 5.01 27.51 -42.06
CA PRO A 73 4.21 27.75 -43.26
C PRO A 73 4.54 26.81 -44.44
N ILE A 74 5.78 26.32 -44.49
CA ILE A 74 6.27 25.34 -45.48
C ILE A 74 6.04 23.88 -45.06
N GLY A 75 5.25 23.66 -44.00
CA GLY A 75 4.97 22.36 -43.39
C GLY A 75 5.88 22.05 -42.21
N ARG A 76 5.85 20.79 -41.78
CA ARG A 76 6.58 20.30 -40.61
C ARG A 76 8.09 20.34 -40.83
N LEU A 77 8.79 21.11 -39.99
CA LEU A 77 10.25 21.20 -39.96
C LEU A 77 10.81 20.44 -38.77
N GLU A 78 11.86 19.65 -39.00
CA GLU A 78 12.65 19.01 -37.95
C GLU A 78 14.11 19.46 -38.07
N LEU A 79 14.68 19.98 -37.00
CA LEU A 79 16.07 20.42 -36.98
C LEU A 79 17.01 19.22 -36.77
N LEU A 80 17.74 18.84 -37.82
CA LEU A 80 18.64 17.68 -37.78
C LEU A 80 20.03 18.03 -37.23
N ALA A 81 20.62 19.13 -37.70
CA ALA A 81 21.96 19.54 -37.30
C ALA A 81 22.23 21.04 -37.46
N GLN A 82 23.18 21.53 -36.68
CA GLN A 82 23.86 22.81 -36.87
C GLN A 82 25.32 22.52 -37.22
N THR A 83 25.80 23.08 -38.33
CA THR A 83 27.17 22.93 -38.80
C THR A 83 27.87 24.28 -38.73
N LYS A 84 28.94 24.34 -37.94
CA LYS A 84 29.85 25.48 -37.89
C LYS A 84 30.98 25.23 -38.88
N ILE A 85 31.26 26.21 -39.74
CA ILE A 85 32.24 26.09 -40.82
C ILE A 85 33.35 27.09 -40.56
N ASP A 86 34.59 26.61 -40.55
CA ASP A 86 35.77 27.47 -40.52
C ASP A 86 35.93 28.12 -41.91
N PRO A 87 35.90 29.46 -42.02
CA PRO A 87 35.92 30.14 -43.31
C PRO A 87 37.24 29.93 -44.08
N THR A 88 38.33 29.62 -43.40
CA THR A 88 39.68 29.50 -43.99
C THR A 88 39.95 28.07 -44.46
N THR A 89 39.68 27.10 -43.59
CA THR A 89 40.00 25.69 -43.82
C THR A 89 38.83 24.89 -44.39
N GLN A 90 37.62 25.46 -44.36
CA GLN A 90 36.36 24.77 -44.65
C GLN A 90 36.11 23.56 -43.74
N PHE A 91 36.83 23.45 -42.62
CA PHE A 91 36.57 22.44 -41.61
C PHE A 91 35.17 22.60 -41.03
N MET A 92 34.44 21.49 -40.90
CA MET A 92 33.06 21.48 -40.42
C MET A 92 32.97 20.82 -39.06
N GLU A 93 32.43 21.55 -38.09
CA GLU A 93 32.05 21.05 -36.77
C GLU A 93 30.53 20.88 -36.74
N HIS A 94 30.08 19.64 -36.55
CA HIS A 94 28.65 19.33 -36.57
C HIS A 94 28.13 19.11 -35.16
N ARG A 95 27.04 19.80 -34.82
CA ARG A 95 26.18 19.50 -33.68
C ARG A 95 24.88 18.89 -34.19
N THR A 96 24.73 17.59 -34.03
CA THR A 96 23.51 16.85 -34.41
C THR A 96 22.52 16.86 -33.25
N PHE A 97 21.23 16.96 -33.55
CA PHE A 97 20.17 17.01 -32.54
C PHE A 97 19.34 15.73 -32.46
N THR A 98 19.57 14.79 -33.37
CA THR A 98 18.87 13.51 -33.46
C THR A 98 19.81 12.42 -33.98
N THR A 99 19.37 11.17 -33.87
CA THR A 99 20.01 10.04 -34.55
C THR A 99 19.72 10.15 -36.03
N LEU A 100 20.78 10.24 -36.84
CA LEU A 100 20.66 10.44 -38.28
C LEU A 100 20.57 9.09 -38.99
N SER A 101 19.68 9.01 -39.99
CA SER A 101 19.77 7.97 -41.01
C SER A 101 21.07 8.11 -41.81
N LYS A 102 21.45 7.06 -42.54
CA LYS A 102 22.67 7.11 -43.37
C LYS A 102 22.65 8.25 -44.40
N GLU A 103 21.49 8.52 -45.00
CA GLU A 103 21.31 9.58 -45.98
C GLU A 103 21.42 10.97 -45.33
N GLU A 104 20.79 11.16 -44.17
CA GLU A 104 20.88 12.41 -43.40
C GLU A 104 22.32 12.68 -42.96
N ASP A 105 23.03 11.66 -42.47
CA ASP A 105 24.42 11.75 -42.04
C ASP A 105 25.35 12.09 -43.20
N GLU A 106 25.15 11.47 -44.37
CA GLU A 106 25.90 11.77 -45.59
C GLU A 106 25.69 13.21 -46.05
N LYS A 107 24.43 13.68 -46.08
CA LYS A 107 24.11 15.07 -46.47
C LYS A 107 24.66 16.11 -45.49
N ILE A 108 24.76 15.77 -44.21
CA ILE A 108 25.33 16.64 -43.18
C ILE A 108 26.85 16.67 -43.26
N ARG A 109 27.51 15.50 -43.31
CA ARG A 109 28.97 15.37 -43.15
C ARG A 109 29.75 15.46 -44.45
N LYS A 110 29.13 15.17 -45.60
CA LYS A 110 29.79 15.17 -46.93
C LYS A 110 29.06 16.06 -47.95
N PRO A 111 28.76 17.33 -47.64
CA PRO A 111 28.15 18.22 -48.61
C PRO A 111 29.11 18.52 -49.76
N VAL A 112 28.58 18.58 -50.99
CA VAL A 112 29.34 18.98 -52.19
C VAL A 112 29.97 20.36 -52.03
N ALA A 113 29.23 21.29 -51.41
CA ALA A 113 29.70 22.63 -51.09
C ALA A 113 29.35 22.94 -49.62
N PRO A 114 30.35 23.02 -48.72
CA PRO A 114 30.13 23.22 -47.28
C PRO A 114 29.24 24.42 -46.96
N CYS A 115 29.41 25.54 -47.64
CA CYS A 115 28.68 26.77 -47.35
C CYS A 115 27.48 27.07 -48.30
N PHE A 116 27.10 26.11 -49.16
CA PHE A 116 25.95 26.25 -50.04
C PHE A 116 24.63 26.21 -49.25
N CYS A 117 23.72 27.12 -49.59
CA CYS A 117 22.42 27.24 -48.97
C CYS A 117 21.31 26.95 -49.98
N ASP A 118 20.46 25.97 -49.67
CA ASP A 118 19.40 25.49 -50.56
C ASP A 118 18.28 26.54 -50.73
N HIS A 119 18.01 27.39 -49.73
CA HIS A 119 16.95 28.41 -49.83
C HIS A 119 17.22 29.52 -50.85
N CYS A 120 18.46 30.02 -50.92
CA CYS A 120 18.81 31.14 -51.80
C CYS A 120 19.80 30.73 -52.90
N GLU A 121 20.11 29.44 -53.00
CA GLU A 121 20.98 28.84 -54.02
C GLU A 121 22.36 29.51 -54.18
N THR A 122 22.92 30.03 -53.09
CA THR A 122 24.24 30.69 -53.13
C THR A 122 25.22 30.08 -52.15
N ASN A 123 26.46 29.92 -52.61
CA ASN A 123 27.61 29.52 -51.81
C ASN A 123 28.35 30.77 -51.29
N ARG A 124 27.90 31.28 -50.15
CA ARG A 124 28.53 32.43 -49.46
C ARG A 124 29.45 31.89 -48.37
N MET A 125 30.48 32.63 -47.95
CA MET A 125 31.34 32.26 -46.81
C MET A 125 30.55 32.35 -45.48
N ARG A 126 29.73 31.34 -45.19
CA ARG A 126 28.86 31.27 -44.01
C ARG A 126 29.56 30.56 -42.87
N ILE A 127 29.49 31.12 -41.66
CA ILE A 127 30.02 30.48 -40.45
C ILE A 127 29.05 29.39 -39.97
N TYR A 128 27.74 29.53 -40.19
CA TYR A 128 26.73 28.60 -39.70
C TYR A 128 25.75 28.18 -40.80
N ILE A 129 25.55 26.86 -40.92
CA ILE A 129 24.51 26.22 -41.72
C ILE A 129 23.67 25.29 -40.84
N TYR A 130 22.36 25.31 -41.08
CA TYR A 130 21.40 24.44 -40.43
C TYR A 130 20.88 23.43 -41.41
N THR A 131 20.78 22.17 -40.99
CA THR A 131 20.17 21.11 -41.78
C THR A 131 18.79 20.81 -41.20
N LEU A 132 17.77 20.95 -42.04
CA LEU A 132 16.36 20.75 -41.70
C LEU A 132 15.81 19.57 -42.49
N LYS A 133 14.95 18.77 -41.88
CA LYS A 133 14.05 17.86 -42.56
C LYS A 133 12.74 18.58 -42.79
N THR A 134 12.29 18.59 -44.02
CA THR A 134 11.02 19.18 -44.49
C THR A 134 10.18 18.07 -45.12
N PRO A 135 8.91 18.33 -45.45
CA PRO A 135 8.10 17.36 -46.20
C PRO A 135 8.69 17.02 -47.57
N GLU A 136 9.47 17.93 -48.17
CA GLU A 136 10.09 17.79 -49.49
C GLU A 136 11.46 17.09 -49.44
N GLY A 137 12.01 16.85 -48.24
CA GLY A 137 13.28 16.17 -48.05
C GLY A 137 14.17 16.88 -47.05
N ILE A 138 15.48 16.89 -47.29
CA ILE A 138 16.46 17.51 -46.40
C ILE A 138 16.97 18.80 -47.04
N SER A 139 17.01 19.90 -46.30
CA SER A 139 17.51 21.19 -46.79
C SER A 139 18.59 21.76 -45.87
N ARG A 140 19.68 22.27 -46.46
CA ARG A 140 20.76 22.99 -45.78
C ARG A 140 20.54 24.48 -45.97
N VAL A 141 20.16 25.17 -44.90
CA VAL A 141 19.81 26.59 -44.92
C VAL A 141 20.80 27.35 -44.05
N GLY A 142 21.47 28.34 -44.61
CA GLY A 142 22.41 29.12 -43.82
C GLY A 142 21.72 30.11 -42.88
N SER A 143 22.41 30.51 -41.81
CA SER A 143 21.82 31.29 -40.69
C SER A 143 20.99 32.51 -41.12
N GLY A 144 21.49 33.34 -42.04
CA GLY A 144 20.75 34.54 -42.49
C GLY A 144 19.53 34.26 -43.38
N CYS A 145 19.37 33.05 -43.89
CA CYS A 145 18.20 32.62 -44.66
C CYS A 145 17.18 31.86 -43.81
N LEU A 146 17.56 31.45 -42.60
CA LEU A 146 16.83 30.48 -41.81
C LEU A 146 15.45 31.00 -41.39
N ASP A 147 15.38 32.26 -40.94
CA ASP A 147 14.13 32.85 -40.47
C ASP A 147 13.14 33.06 -41.63
N SER A 148 13.63 33.48 -42.80
CA SER A 148 12.79 33.60 -44.00
C SER A 148 12.31 32.25 -44.51
N PHE A 149 13.16 31.22 -44.44
CA PHE A 149 12.82 29.85 -44.83
C PHE A 149 11.77 29.24 -43.88
N ALA A 150 11.95 29.40 -42.57
CA ALA A 150 11.07 28.84 -41.56
C ALA A 150 9.78 29.65 -41.34
N GLY A 151 9.75 30.94 -41.72
CA GLY A 151 8.62 31.84 -41.49
C GLY A 151 8.49 32.36 -40.06
N PHE A 152 9.48 32.13 -39.20
CA PHE A 152 9.59 32.64 -37.83
C PHE A 152 11.05 32.76 -37.41
N SER A 153 11.32 33.36 -36.24
CA SER A 153 12.68 33.49 -35.73
C SER A 153 13.21 32.15 -35.21
N MET A 154 13.92 31.41 -36.07
CA MET A 154 14.41 30.07 -35.76
C MET A 154 15.56 30.10 -34.77
N SER A 155 16.36 31.17 -34.76
CA SER A 155 17.39 31.39 -33.74
C SER A 155 16.80 31.45 -32.33
N LYS A 156 15.77 32.29 -32.12
CA LYS A 156 15.05 32.38 -30.84
C LYS A 156 14.40 31.06 -30.45
N TRP A 157 13.80 30.36 -31.42
CA TRP A 157 13.21 29.06 -31.18
C TRP A 157 14.26 28.03 -30.76
N GLN A 158 15.40 27.99 -31.44
CA GLN A 158 16.51 27.08 -31.11
C GLN A 158 17.09 27.36 -29.72
N ASP A 159 17.25 28.62 -29.33
CA ASP A 159 17.73 28.99 -27.99
C ASP A 159 16.75 28.55 -26.90
N ALA A 160 15.45 28.74 -27.13
CA ALA A 160 14.41 28.28 -26.23
C ALA A 160 14.37 26.74 -26.16
N TYR A 161 14.48 26.06 -27.30
CA TYR A 161 14.53 24.60 -27.38
C TYR A 161 15.75 24.05 -26.66
N ALA A 162 16.94 24.61 -26.87
CA ALA A 162 18.15 24.23 -26.15
C ALA A 162 18.01 24.44 -24.63
N SER A 163 17.33 25.51 -24.23
CA SER A 163 17.01 25.78 -22.82
C SER A 163 16.01 24.76 -22.25
N ALA A 164 15.02 24.33 -23.04
CA ALA A 164 14.08 23.29 -22.67
C ALA A 164 14.78 21.93 -22.52
N VAL A 165 15.62 21.53 -23.48
CA VAL A 165 16.45 20.32 -23.41
C VAL A 165 17.30 20.34 -22.16
N LYS A 166 18.03 21.43 -21.91
CA LYS A 166 18.83 21.57 -20.69
C LYS A 166 17.98 21.46 -19.43
N ALA A 167 16.79 22.07 -19.39
CA ALA A 167 15.90 21.98 -18.24
C ALA A 167 15.42 20.54 -17.97
N VAL A 168 15.18 19.75 -19.01
CA VAL A 168 14.85 18.32 -18.88
C VAL A 168 16.07 17.51 -18.47
N GLU A 169 17.26 17.80 -19.03
CA GLU A 169 18.52 17.18 -18.62
C GLU A 169 18.78 17.41 -17.13
N ASP A 170 18.76 18.67 -16.68
CA ASP A 170 18.92 19.05 -15.27
C ASP A 170 17.87 18.34 -14.38
N ALA A 171 16.63 18.24 -14.83
CA ALA A 171 15.57 17.54 -14.09
C ALA A 171 15.77 16.01 -14.03
N SER A 172 16.46 15.44 -15.03
CA SER A 172 16.80 14.01 -15.13
C SER A 172 18.02 13.61 -14.32
N GLU A 173 18.80 14.58 -13.84
CA GLU A 173 19.92 14.34 -12.95
C GLU A 173 19.40 14.00 -11.55
N ILE A 174 19.42 12.71 -11.24
CA ILE A 174 19.08 12.19 -9.92
C ILE A 174 20.36 12.08 -9.10
N THR A 175 20.45 12.87 -8.03
CA THR A 175 21.55 12.80 -7.06
C THR A 175 21.33 11.66 -6.06
N PHE A 176 22.36 11.36 -5.27
CA PHE A 176 22.21 10.38 -4.18
C PHE A 176 21.17 10.82 -3.14
N THR A 177 21.16 12.12 -2.80
CA THR A 177 20.17 12.69 -1.87
C THR A 177 18.76 12.55 -2.44
N ASP A 178 18.56 12.85 -3.72
CA ASP A 178 17.27 12.66 -4.38
C ASP A 178 16.82 11.19 -4.30
N ALA A 179 17.71 10.25 -4.57
CA ALA A 179 17.39 8.82 -4.52
C ALA A 179 16.91 8.38 -3.13
N GLN A 180 17.47 8.95 -2.06
CA GLN A 180 17.05 8.65 -0.70
C GLN A 180 15.73 9.34 -0.31
N GLU A 181 15.57 10.62 -0.65
CA GLU A 181 14.39 11.40 -0.30
C GLU A 181 13.14 10.98 -1.08
N HIS A 182 13.32 10.53 -2.31
CA HIS A 182 12.27 10.08 -3.21
C HIS A 182 12.15 8.56 -3.31
N ALA A 183 12.81 7.82 -2.41
CA ALA A 183 12.66 6.38 -2.32
C ALA A 183 11.19 6.01 -2.05
N VAL A 184 10.67 5.09 -2.85
CA VAL A 184 9.33 4.52 -2.72
C VAL A 184 9.37 3.02 -2.62
N ILE A 185 8.33 2.43 -2.03
CA ILE A 185 8.15 0.99 -1.93
C ILE A 185 6.75 0.63 -2.45
N PRO A 186 6.59 -0.42 -3.28
CA PRO A 186 5.28 -0.91 -3.65
C PRO A 186 4.45 -1.33 -2.43
N VAL A 187 3.20 -0.87 -2.36
CA VAL A 187 2.35 -1.03 -1.16
C VAL A 187 2.16 -2.51 -0.80
N HIS A 188 1.88 -3.37 -1.78
CA HIS A 188 1.62 -4.78 -1.52
C HIS A 188 2.82 -5.49 -0.86
N ILE A 189 4.05 -5.20 -1.29
CA ILE A 189 5.28 -5.74 -0.71
C ILE A 189 5.47 -5.20 0.71
N PHE A 190 5.22 -3.90 0.90
CA PHE A 190 5.34 -3.28 2.22
C PHE A 190 4.39 -3.92 3.25
N ILE A 191 3.12 -4.15 2.89
CA ILE A 191 2.15 -4.78 3.80
C ILE A 191 2.62 -6.20 4.17
N GLN A 192 3.14 -6.97 3.22
CA GLN A 192 3.67 -8.32 3.48
C GLN A 192 4.84 -8.29 4.47
N GLU A 193 5.83 -7.42 4.26
CA GLU A 193 6.96 -7.27 5.19
C GLU A 193 6.51 -6.78 6.56
N ALA A 194 5.58 -5.82 6.61
CA ALA A 194 5.06 -5.29 7.86
C ALA A 194 4.34 -6.37 8.69
N ILE A 195 3.61 -7.29 8.05
CA ILE A 195 2.98 -8.43 8.72
C ILE A 195 4.06 -9.31 9.36
N GLU A 196 5.12 -9.67 8.64
CA GLU A 196 6.22 -10.47 9.17
C GLU A 196 6.90 -9.80 10.36
N GLN A 197 7.15 -8.48 10.27
CA GLN A 197 7.74 -7.73 11.37
C GLN A 197 6.83 -7.68 12.60
N ILE A 198 5.53 -7.45 12.42
CA ILE A 198 4.55 -7.43 13.52
C ILE A 198 4.46 -8.82 14.17
N ASN A 199 4.46 -9.90 13.38
CA ASN A 199 4.43 -11.26 13.92
C ASN A 199 5.68 -11.58 14.75
N LYS A 200 6.85 -11.08 14.34
CA LYS A 200 8.13 -11.33 15.01
C LYS A 200 8.32 -10.50 16.28
N SER A 201 8.00 -9.21 16.22
CA SER A 201 8.41 -8.23 17.26
C SER A 201 7.24 -7.50 17.90
N GLY A 202 6.01 -7.74 17.45
CA GLY A 202 4.84 -6.94 17.81
C GLY A 202 4.79 -5.59 17.09
N TYR A 203 3.65 -4.93 17.19
CA TYR A 203 3.47 -3.59 16.63
C TYR A 203 3.96 -2.50 17.60
N GLN A 204 4.73 -1.56 17.07
CA GLN A 204 5.25 -0.40 17.77
C GLN A 204 4.80 0.88 17.08
N ASN A 205 4.16 1.76 17.83
CA ASN A 205 3.84 3.10 17.38
C ASN A 205 5.08 4.02 17.53
N GLY A 206 5.12 5.11 16.76
CA GLY A 206 6.25 6.05 16.80
C GLY A 206 6.35 6.90 18.07
N TYR A 207 5.39 6.82 18.99
CA TYR A 207 5.39 7.60 20.24
C TYR A 207 6.15 6.93 21.37
N SER A 208 6.49 5.64 21.23
CA SER A 208 7.17 4.85 22.27
C SER A 208 8.68 5.12 22.41
N GLY A 209 9.20 6.23 21.87
CA GLY A 209 10.61 6.60 21.98
C GLY A 209 11.57 5.78 21.12
N GLY A 210 11.05 5.01 20.16
CA GLY A 210 11.81 4.22 19.18
C GLY A 210 11.25 4.39 17.76
N TYR A 211 11.83 3.66 16.81
CA TYR A 211 11.29 3.63 15.45
C TYR A 211 9.94 2.92 15.43
N SER A 212 8.97 3.50 14.71
CA SER A 212 7.70 2.81 14.49
C SER A 212 7.91 1.59 13.60
N THR A 213 7.07 0.56 13.75
CA THR A 213 7.12 -0.63 12.88
C THR A 213 7.09 -0.27 11.39
N GLY A 214 6.36 0.78 11.01
CA GLY A 214 6.32 1.21 9.62
C GLY A 214 7.67 1.72 9.10
N VAL A 215 8.40 2.49 9.91
CA VAL A 215 9.74 2.99 9.57
C VAL A 215 10.74 1.83 9.48
N ASP A 216 10.75 0.94 10.48
CA ASP A 216 11.63 -0.23 10.48
C ASP A 216 11.34 -1.17 9.30
N THR A 217 10.06 -1.35 8.96
CA THR A 217 9.65 -2.09 7.76
C THR A 217 10.19 -1.42 6.50
N PHE A 218 10.05 -0.11 6.37
CA PHE A 218 10.51 0.62 5.19
C PHE A 218 12.03 0.48 5.00
N VAL A 219 12.80 0.69 6.07
CA VAL A 219 14.26 0.59 6.03
C VAL A 219 14.72 -0.85 5.74
N ALA A 220 14.13 -1.84 6.42
CA ALA A 220 14.48 -3.24 6.21
C ALA A 220 14.15 -3.70 4.78
N LEU A 221 13.03 -3.23 4.23
CA LEU A 221 12.57 -3.64 2.91
C LEU A 221 13.43 -3.04 1.80
N ARG A 222 13.93 -1.80 1.94
CA ARG A 222 14.89 -1.20 0.98
C ARG A 222 16.09 -2.12 0.72
N ALA A 223 16.61 -2.74 1.77
CA ALA A 223 17.75 -3.66 1.65
C ALA A 223 17.39 -5.00 0.96
N LYS A 224 16.11 -5.36 0.88
CA LYS A 224 15.61 -6.65 0.37
C LYS A 224 14.93 -6.57 -1.00
N LEU A 225 14.59 -5.38 -1.49
CA LEU A 225 13.72 -5.24 -2.67
C LEU A 225 14.27 -5.94 -3.92
N SER A 226 15.58 -5.85 -4.18
CA SER A 226 16.20 -6.56 -5.31
C SER A 226 16.06 -8.08 -5.20
N ASP A 227 16.14 -8.62 -3.98
CA ASP A 227 16.01 -10.06 -3.73
C ASP A 227 14.54 -10.52 -3.85
N ILE A 228 13.59 -9.65 -3.48
CA ILE A 228 12.16 -9.92 -3.65
C ILE A 228 11.79 -9.91 -5.15
N GLU A 229 12.24 -8.92 -5.93
CA GLU A 229 11.95 -8.85 -7.36
C GLU A 229 12.57 -9.98 -8.17
N SER A 230 13.78 -10.41 -7.80
CA SER A 230 14.41 -11.59 -8.39
C SER A 230 13.72 -12.91 -7.99
N GLY A 231 12.78 -12.87 -7.03
CA GLY A 231 12.11 -14.04 -6.49
C GLY A 231 12.97 -14.86 -5.51
N SER A 232 14.12 -14.32 -5.09
CA SER A 232 15.02 -14.93 -4.11
C SER A 232 14.42 -14.91 -2.69
N ILE A 233 13.65 -13.87 -2.36
CA ILE A 233 12.82 -13.81 -1.16
C ILE A 233 11.36 -13.98 -1.56
N LYS A 234 10.66 -14.91 -0.88
CA LYS A 234 9.23 -15.15 -1.05
C LYS A 234 8.55 -15.10 0.31
N TYR A 235 7.42 -14.41 0.37
CA TYR A 235 6.56 -14.40 1.55
C TYR A 235 5.75 -15.70 1.65
N ALA A 236 5.45 -16.10 2.89
CA ALA A 236 4.58 -17.24 3.13
C ALA A 236 3.18 -17.01 2.53
N PRO A 237 2.49 -18.04 2.00
CA PRO A 237 1.16 -17.90 1.43
C PRO A 237 0.14 -17.24 2.36
N GLU A 238 0.24 -17.50 3.66
CA GLU A 238 -0.61 -16.92 4.70
C GLU A 238 -0.40 -15.40 4.82
N THR A 239 0.85 -14.95 4.72
CA THR A 239 1.22 -13.52 4.73
C THR A 239 0.70 -12.81 3.49
N VAL A 240 0.83 -13.44 2.32
CA VAL A 240 0.28 -12.91 1.07
C VAL A 240 -1.24 -12.80 1.16
N LYS A 241 -1.92 -13.83 1.67
CA LYS A 241 -3.37 -13.82 1.87
C LYS A 241 -3.81 -12.71 2.82
N LYS A 242 -3.17 -12.59 4.00
CA LYS A 242 -3.49 -11.53 4.97
C LYS A 242 -3.24 -10.13 4.40
N ALA A 243 -2.19 -9.94 3.61
CA ALA A 243 -1.93 -8.68 2.93
C ALA A 243 -3.06 -8.31 1.96
N THR A 244 -3.57 -9.27 1.19
CA THR A 244 -4.72 -9.08 0.31
C THR A 244 -5.99 -8.71 1.10
N GLU A 245 -6.29 -9.43 2.18
CA GLU A 245 -7.42 -9.13 3.06
C GLU A 245 -7.34 -7.69 3.62
N ILE A 246 -6.15 -7.21 3.99
CA ILE A 246 -5.94 -5.85 4.48
C ILE A 246 -6.13 -4.81 3.36
N MET A 247 -5.66 -5.07 2.14
CA MET A 247 -5.90 -4.17 1.01
C MET A 247 -7.40 -4.07 0.69
N GLU A 248 -8.09 -5.21 0.65
CA GLU A 248 -9.56 -5.26 0.45
C GLU A 248 -10.30 -4.54 1.58
N PHE A 249 -9.87 -4.71 2.83
CA PHE A 249 -10.40 -3.99 3.98
C PHE A 249 -10.30 -2.47 3.82
N ILE A 250 -9.15 -1.98 3.34
CA ILE A 250 -8.95 -0.55 3.07
C ILE A 250 -9.84 -0.09 1.92
N ILE A 251 -9.95 -0.83 0.82
CA ILE A 251 -10.82 -0.47 -0.32
C ILE A 251 -12.28 -0.43 0.14
N ASN A 252 -12.76 -1.48 0.81
CA ASN A 252 -14.13 -1.62 1.28
C ASN A 252 -14.50 -0.62 2.39
N SER A 253 -13.52 0.06 3.00
CA SER A 253 -13.78 1.16 3.92
C SER A 253 -14.57 2.30 3.27
N GLU A 254 -14.53 2.43 1.93
CA GLU A 254 -15.36 3.38 1.20
C GLU A 254 -16.85 3.04 1.26
N LEU A 255 -17.23 1.76 1.40
CA LEU A 255 -18.64 1.35 1.44
C LEU A 255 -19.32 1.68 2.78
N ASN A 256 -18.54 1.88 3.84
CA ASN A 256 -19.04 2.25 5.16
C ASN A 256 -19.08 3.78 5.30
N PRO A 257 -20.25 4.42 5.53
CA PRO A 257 -20.36 5.89 5.60
C PRO A 257 -19.46 6.54 6.66
N VAL A 258 -19.30 5.89 7.83
CA VAL A 258 -18.46 6.41 8.93
C VAL A 258 -16.99 6.38 8.55
N LYS A 259 -16.53 5.29 7.94
CA LYS A 259 -15.14 5.16 7.48
C LYS A 259 -14.86 5.98 6.22
N ARG A 260 -15.84 6.15 5.34
CA ARG A 260 -15.75 7.00 4.15
C ARG A 260 -15.41 8.43 4.55
N ALA A 261 -16.09 8.97 5.56
CA ALA A 261 -15.88 10.31 6.09
C ALA A 261 -14.64 10.45 7.00
N ASN A 262 -13.89 9.37 7.25
CA ASN A 262 -12.73 9.39 8.12
C ASN A 262 -11.42 9.56 7.32
N ASP A 263 -10.69 10.63 7.59
CA ASP A 263 -9.43 11.01 6.94
C ASP A 263 -8.39 9.88 6.95
N TYR A 264 -8.34 9.09 8.03
CA TYR A 264 -7.43 7.95 8.13
C TYR A 264 -7.61 6.97 6.97
N TYR A 265 -8.86 6.55 6.72
CA TYR A 265 -9.18 5.61 5.66
C TYR A 265 -9.09 6.27 4.29
N SER A 266 -9.41 7.56 4.18
CA SER A 266 -9.20 8.32 2.93
C SER A 266 -7.73 8.30 2.50
N ASN A 267 -6.82 8.56 3.44
CA ASN A 267 -5.38 8.54 3.17
C ASN A 267 -4.88 7.13 2.79
N LEU A 268 -5.37 6.09 3.46
CA LEU A 268 -5.01 4.71 3.12
C LEU A 268 -5.49 4.31 1.71
N ARG A 269 -6.71 4.70 1.31
CA ARG A 269 -7.23 4.45 -0.04
C ARG A 269 -6.39 5.17 -1.10
N GLU A 270 -5.98 6.41 -0.84
CA GLU A 270 -5.13 7.15 -1.77
C GLU A 270 -3.74 6.50 -1.91
N LEU A 271 -3.16 5.96 -0.82
CA LEU A 271 -1.92 5.18 -0.89
C LEU A 271 -2.08 3.92 -1.76
N LEU A 272 -3.18 3.17 -1.60
CA LEU A 272 -3.44 2.00 -2.44
C LEU A 272 -3.59 2.37 -3.92
N LYS A 273 -4.27 3.49 -4.20
CA LYS A 273 -4.47 4.00 -5.56
C LYS A 273 -3.15 4.42 -6.22
N PHE A 274 -2.21 5.01 -5.48
CA PHE A 274 -0.87 5.29 -6.01
C PHE A 274 -0.01 4.02 -6.17
N GLY A 275 -0.31 2.96 -5.44
CA GLY A 275 0.38 1.66 -5.53
C GLY A 275 1.76 1.62 -4.88
N HIS A 276 2.25 2.74 -4.36
CA HIS A 276 3.52 2.85 -3.65
C HIS A 276 3.42 3.85 -2.50
N LEU A 277 4.39 3.79 -1.59
CA LEU A 277 4.50 4.71 -0.46
C LEU A 277 5.93 5.23 -0.30
N THR A 278 6.04 6.40 0.32
CA THR A 278 7.29 6.98 0.82
C THR A 278 7.53 6.63 2.28
N HIS A 279 8.74 6.87 2.77
CA HIS A 279 9.11 6.68 4.17
C HIS A 279 8.13 7.35 5.16
N ARG A 280 7.63 8.55 4.83
CA ARG A 280 6.70 9.32 5.68
C ARG A 280 5.33 8.67 5.81
N GLN A 281 4.92 7.87 4.83
CA GLN A 281 3.62 7.21 4.77
C GLN A 281 3.64 5.79 5.38
N ALA A 282 4.83 5.25 5.63
CA ALA A 282 5.03 3.88 6.09
C ALA A 282 4.34 3.59 7.43
N GLY A 283 4.43 4.53 8.39
CA GLY A 283 3.75 4.39 9.70
C GLY A 283 2.23 4.30 9.58
N LEU A 284 1.65 5.10 8.68
CA LEU A 284 0.20 5.10 8.43
C LEU A 284 -0.24 3.74 7.88
N LEU A 285 0.42 3.24 6.83
CA LEU A 285 0.06 1.97 6.22
C LEU A 285 0.26 0.79 7.17
N ALA A 286 1.35 0.76 7.94
CA ALA A 286 1.58 -0.30 8.94
C ALA A 286 0.49 -0.34 10.01
N SER A 287 -0.06 0.82 10.41
CA SER A 287 -1.16 0.88 11.38
C SER A 287 -2.46 0.22 10.89
N SER A 288 -2.65 0.12 9.57
CA SER A 288 -3.86 -0.48 8.97
C SER A 288 -3.99 -1.96 9.31
N ILE A 289 -2.85 -2.65 9.50
CA ILE A 289 -2.78 -4.06 9.89
C ILE A 289 -3.43 -4.27 11.26
N ILE A 290 -3.11 -3.40 12.23
CA ILE A 290 -3.68 -3.45 13.58
C ILE A 290 -5.13 -3.01 13.58
N SER A 291 -5.50 -2.02 12.77
CA SER A 291 -6.89 -1.61 12.60
C SER A 291 -7.76 -2.77 12.08
N HIS A 292 -7.28 -3.47 11.06
CA HIS A 292 -7.93 -4.65 10.51
C HIS A 292 -8.08 -5.75 11.57
N ASP A 293 -7.00 -6.11 12.26
CA ASP A 293 -7.03 -7.19 13.24
C ASP A 293 -7.99 -6.89 14.41
N LYS A 294 -8.05 -5.63 14.86
CA LYS A 294 -9.01 -5.19 15.88
C LYS A 294 -10.46 -5.32 15.40
N GLU A 295 -10.75 -4.93 14.17
CA GLU A 295 -12.09 -5.00 13.64
C GLU A 295 -12.54 -6.44 13.39
N MET A 296 -11.64 -7.31 12.90
CA MET A 296 -11.92 -8.73 12.77
C MET A 296 -12.15 -9.39 14.14
N ALA A 297 -11.39 -8.99 15.17
CA ALA A 297 -11.63 -9.43 16.53
C ALA A 297 -12.98 -8.93 17.06
N GLN A 298 -13.36 -7.67 16.77
CA GLN A 298 -14.65 -7.11 17.15
C GLN A 298 -15.81 -7.80 16.41
N ALA A 299 -15.71 -8.04 15.11
CA ALA A 299 -16.72 -8.74 14.33
C ALA A 299 -16.92 -10.17 14.84
N LYS A 300 -15.83 -10.91 15.10
CA LYS A 300 -15.89 -12.23 15.75
C LYS A 300 -16.54 -12.15 17.13
N SER A 301 -16.24 -11.10 17.90
CA SER A 301 -16.88 -10.89 19.19
C SER A 301 -18.38 -10.65 19.02
N VAL A 302 -18.83 -9.80 18.08
CA VAL A 302 -20.25 -9.50 17.83
C VAL A 302 -21.00 -10.72 17.32
N GLN A 303 -20.38 -11.53 16.46
CA GLN A 303 -20.94 -12.80 16.03
C GLN A 303 -21.10 -13.75 17.23
N SER A 304 -20.06 -13.88 18.06
CA SER A 304 -20.18 -14.64 19.31
C SER A 304 -21.19 -14.04 20.30
N MET A 305 -21.52 -12.75 20.19
CA MET A 305 -22.58 -12.10 20.99
C MET A 305 -23.97 -12.50 20.50
N GLN A 306 -24.19 -12.63 19.18
CA GLN A 306 -25.47 -13.09 18.64
C GLN A 306 -25.79 -14.52 19.08
N ASP A 307 -24.75 -15.35 19.20
CA ASP A 307 -24.89 -16.74 19.63
C ASP A 307 -25.22 -16.91 21.12
N ILE A 308 -25.25 -15.85 21.94
CA ILE A 308 -25.56 -15.96 23.38
C ILE A 308 -27.06 -15.93 23.63
N ALA A 309 -27.58 -16.98 24.26
CA ALA A 309 -28.97 -17.13 24.68
C ALA A 309 -29.36 -16.12 25.77
N ASN A 310 -30.58 -15.59 25.70
CA ASN A 310 -31.14 -14.65 26.68
C ASN A 310 -32.07 -15.32 27.71
N ASN A 311 -32.21 -16.64 27.66
CA ASN A 311 -33.05 -17.44 28.54
C ASN A 311 -32.21 -18.32 29.48
N HIS A 312 -32.81 -18.73 30.60
CA HIS A 312 -32.19 -19.67 31.52
C HIS A 312 -32.30 -21.11 31.01
N TYR A 313 -31.31 -21.93 31.35
CA TYR A 313 -31.28 -23.35 31.02
C TYR A 313 -31.81 -24.15 32.22
N GLY A 314 -32.84 -24.97 32.01
CA GLY A 314 -33.42 -25.83 33.06
C GLY A 314 -34.13 -25.05 34.18
N THR A 315 -34.38 -25.73 35.31
CA THR A 315 -34.96 -25.13 36.52
C THR A 315 -34.01 -25.22 37.71
N ILE A 316 -34.15 -24.29 38.67
CA ILE A 316 -33.35 -24.31 39.90
C ILE A 316 -33.65 -25.62 40.65
N GLY A 317 -32.60 -26.40 40.89
CA GLY A 317 -32.69 -27.73 41.50
C GLY A 317 -32.43 -28.87 40.53
N ASP A 318 -32.48 -28.63 39.22
CA ASP A 318 -32.24 -29.67 38.23
C ASP A 318 -30.80 -30.13 38.25
N LYS A 319 -30.62 -31.45 38.18
CA LYS A 319 -29.33 -32.06 37.87
C LYS A 319 -29.19 -32.07 36.35
N VAL A 320 -28.17 -31.39 35.84
CA VAL A 320 -27.92 -31.23 34.41
C VAL A 320 -26.65 -31.98 34.01
N PHE A 321 -26.65 -32.47 32.77
CA PHE A 321 -25.53 -33.14 32.12
C PHE A 321 -25.25 -32.39 30.83
N LEU A 322 -24.16 -31.63 30.81
CA LEU A 322 -23.83 -30.67 29.78
C LEU A 322 -22.62 -31.17 29.01
N LYS A 323 -22.79 -31.32 27.71
CA LYS A 323 -21.77 -31.81 26.77
C LYS A 323 -21.23 -30.65 25.92
N ASN A 324 -19.96 -30.74 25.55
CA ASN A 324 -19.28 -29.80 24.64
C ASN A 324 -19.38 -28.33 25.07
N LEU A 325 -19.31 -28.06 26.37
CA LEU A 325 -19.31 -26.69 26.86
C LEU A 325 -18.00 -26.00 26.48
N ARG A 326 -18.11 -24.83 25.84
CA ARG A 326 -16.97 -23.98 25.50
C ARG A 326 -16.58 -23.12 26.69
N VAL A 327 -15.32 -23.21 27.11
CA VAL A 327 -14.77 -22.38 28.19
C VAL A 327 -14.54 -20.95 27.69
N GLU A 328 -15.19 -19.96 28.31
CA GLU A 328 -14.90 -18.54 28.06
C GLU A 328 -13.73 -18.05 28.91
N GLY A 329 -13.65 -18.53 30.15
CA GLY A 329 -12.55 -18.19 31.06
C GLY A 329 -12.59 -18.96 32.36
N ALA A 330 -11.42 -19.15 32.95
CA ALA A 330 -11.21 -19.72 34.27
C ALA A 330 -10.32 -18.77 35.08
N TYR A 331 -10.89 -18.14 36.10
CA TYR A 331 -10.24 -17.09 36.88
C TYR A 331 -9.99 -17.57 38.31
N PRO A 332 -8.75 -17.91 38.68
CA PRO A 332 -8.42 -18.26 40.05
C PRO A 332 -8.54 -17.02 40.96
N LYS A 333 -9.11 -17.23 42.13
CA LYS A 333 -9.30 -16.24 43.19
C LYS A 333 -8.88 -16.85 44.51
N ASP A 334 -8.04 -16.14 45.25
CA ASP A 334 -7.66 -16.55 46.60
C ASP A 334 -8.76 -16.17 47.59
N THR A 335 -9.20 -17.15 48.36
CA THR A 335 -10.20 -16.99 49.41
C THR A 335 -9.60 -17.37 50.76
N LYS A 336 -10.31 -17.04 51.85
CA LYS A 336 -9.90 -17.44 53.22
C LYS A 336 -9.80 -18.97 53.39
N PHE A 337 -10.35 -19.76 52.47
CA PHE A 337 -10.38 -21.23 52.52
C PHE A 337 -9.51 -21.87 51.43
N GLY A 338 -8.60 -21.09 50.82
CA GLY A 338 -7.75 -21.52 49.71
C GLY A 338 -8.20 -20.92 48.36
N THR A 339 -7.55 -21.36 47.28
CA THR A 339 -7.86 -20.89 45.92
C THR A 339 -9.18 -21.49 45.44
N SER A 340 -10.03 -20.68 44.82
CA SER A 340 -11.22 -21.09 44.09
C SER A 340 -11.15 -20.55 42.67
N THR A 341 -11.56 -21.34 41.69
CA THR A 341 -11.58 -20.92 40.28
C THR A 341 -13.00 -20.61 39.84
N GLU A 342 -13.24 -19.39 39.37
CA GLU A 342 -14.49 -19.00 38.71
C GLU A 342 -14.41 -19.40 37.23
N ILE A 343 -15.24 -20.36 36.84
CA ILE A 343 -15.29 -20.91 35.48
C ILE A 343 -16.57 -20.42 34.81
N THR A 344 -16.43 -19.80 33.64
CA THR A 344 -17.54 -19.38 32.78
C THR A 344 -17.56 -20.21 31.50
N LEU A 345 -18.71 -20.80 31.20
CA LEU A 345 -18.91 -21.77 30.11
C LEU A 345 -20.12 -21.35 29.26
N TYR A 346 -20.12 -21.74 27.99
CA TYR A 346 -21.27 -21.63 27.09
C TYR A 346 -21.57 -22.98 26.44
N ASP A 347 -22.85 -23.32 26.27
CA ASP A 347 -23.26 -24.44 25.42
C ASP A 347 -23.35 -24.03 23.94
N ASP A 348 -23.77 -24.97 23.10
CA ASP A 348 -23.99 -24.79 21.65
C ASP A 348 -25.17 -23.86 21.32
N GLN A 349 -26.09 -23.68 22.27
CA GLN A 349 -27.24 -22.80 22.15
C GLN A 349 -26.98 -21.40 22.73
N GLY A 350 -25.81 -21.19 23.35
CA GLY A 350 -25.42 -19.90 23.91
C GLY A 350 -25.79 -19.67 25.37
N HIS A 351 -26.31 -20.66 26.09
CA HIS A 351 -26.62 -20.51 27.50
C HIS A 351 -25.34 -20.37 28.32
N MET A 352 -25.29 -19.37 29.20
CA MET A 352 -24.13 -19.13 30.03
C MET A 352 -24.22 -19.88 31.35
N PHE A 353 -23.19 -20.66 31.67
CA PHE A 353 -23.05 -21.34 32.95
C PHE A 353 -21.89 -20.76 33.74
N ARG A 354 -22.09 -20.59 35.05
CA ARG A 354 -21.04 -20.17 35.98
C ARG A 354 -20.83 -21.19 37.08
N TRP A 355 -19.59 -21.56 37.34
CA TRP A 355 -19.23 -22.49 38.40
C TRP A 355 -18.04 -21.97 39.21
N TYR A 356 -18.19 -21.93 40.53
CA TYR A 356 -17.08 -21.70 41.47
C TYR A 356 -16.51 -23.05 41.91
N ALA A 357 -15.44 -23.48 41.24
CA ALA A 357 -14.74 -24.70 41.57
C ALA A 357 -13.77 -24.48 42.74
N SER A 358 -13.68 -25.43 43.65
CA SER A 358 -12.63 -25.43 44.68
C SER A 358 -11.30 -25.82 44.05
N GLY A 359 -10.22 -25.14 44.46
CA GLY A 359 -8.87 -25.33 43.93
C GLY A 359 -8.58 -24.52 42.66
N TYR A 360 -7.37 -24.74 42.15
CA TYR A 360 -6.88 -24.17 40.89
C TYR A 360 -7.24 -25.11 39.73
N HIS A 361 -7.88 -24.57 38.69
CA HIS A 361 -8.21 -25.31 37.46
C HIS A 361 -7.64 -24.57 36.26
N GLU A 362 -6.73 -25.20 35.54
CA GLU A 362 -6.11 -24.64 34.34
C GLU A 362 -6.93 -25.00 33.09
N LEU A 363 -7.92 -24.16 32.77
CA LEU A 363 -8.72 -24.29 31.56
C LEU A 363 -8.37 -23.17 30.58
N LYS A 364 -8.18 -23.53 29.31
CA LYS A 364 -7.89 -22.57 28.25
C LYS A 364 -9.20 -22.03 27.67
N LYS A 365 -9.19 -20.77 27.24
CA LYS A 365 -10.30 -20.21 26.45
C LYS A 365 -10.53 -21.08 25.21
N ASP A 366 -11.80 -21.27 24.85
CA ASP A 366 -12.30 -22.12 23.76
C ASP A 366 -12.10 -23.63 23.93
N GLN A 367 -11.53 -24.09 25.06
CA GLN A 367 -11.48 -25.52 25.38
C GLN A 367 -12.90 -26.08 25.55
N LEU A 368 -13.14 -27.27 24.98
CA LEU A 368 -14.40 -28.00 25.18
C LEU A 368 -14.30 -28.88 26.43
N VAL A 369 -15.32 -28.80 27.29
CA VAL A 369 -15.42 -29.60 28.52
C VAL A 369 -16.80 -30.21 28.65
N ASN A 370 -16.87 -31.36 29.33
CA ASN A 370 -18.13 -32.01 29.67
C ASN A 370 -18.32 -31.99 31.18
N LEU A 371 -19.52 -31.62 31.64
CA LEU A 371 -19.77 -31.33 33.04
C LEU A 371 -21.17 -31.80 33.45
N SER A 372 -21.25 -32.46 34.61
CA SER A 372 -22.52 -32.63 35.31
C SER A 372 -22.57 -31.70 36.51
N GLY A 373 -23.72 -31.12 36.83
CA GLY A 373 -23.87 -30.28 38.00
C GLY A 373 -25.33 -30.14 38.41
N LYS A 374 -25.58 -29.33 39.44
CA LYS A 374 -26.93 -28.92 39.85
C LYS A 374 -27.08 -27.42 39.64
N ILE A 375 -28.15 -27.00 38.98
CA ILE A 375 -28.49 -25.58 38.88
C ILE A 375 -28.97 -25.11 40.24
N VAL A 376 -28.37 -24.05 40.77
CA VAL A 376 -28.70 -23.53 42.10
C VAL A 376 -29.21 -22.11 42.10
N GLU A 377 -28.98 -21.36 41.02
CA GLU A 377 -29.38 -19.97 40.92
C GLU A 377 -29.49 -19.58 39.45
N HIS A 378 -30.51 -18.79 39.15
CA HIS A 378 -30.65 -18.06 37.91
C HIS A 378 -30.43 -16.58 38.19
N LYS A 379 -29.61 -15.94 37.36
CA LYS A 379 -29.37 -14.50 37.46
C LYS A 379 -29.50 -13.85 36.11
N THR A 380 -30.33 -12.82 36.04
CA THR A 380 -30.43 -11.94 34.87
C THR A 380 -29.75 -10.63 35.18
N TRP A 381 -28.96 -10.10 34.25
CA TRP A 381 -28.44 -8.74 34.35
C TRP A 381 -28.28 -8.14 32.96
N HIS A 382 -28.41 -6.83 32.88
CA HIS A 382 -28.08 -6.09 31.67
C HIS A 382 -26.55 -6.00 31.56
N SER A 383 -25.99 -6.54 30.49
CA SER A 383 -24.54 -6.49 30.27
C SER A 383 -24.18 -5.30 29.40
N ASN A 384 -23.55 -4.28 29.98
CA ASN A 384 -23.02 -3.14 29.21
C ASN A 384 -22.01 -3.57 28.13
N LYS A 385 -21.33 -4.71 28.31
CA LYS A 385 -20.42 -5.27 27.31
C LYS A 385 -21.15 -5.75 26.06
N PHE A 386 -22.40 -6.22 26.22
CA PHE A 386 -23.18 -6.87 25.17
C PHE A 386 -24.45 -6.11 24.78
N ASP A 387 -24.75 -5.01 25.49
CA ASP A 387 -25.96 -4.19 25.35
C ASP A 387 -27.25 -5.02 25.28
N LYS A 388 -27.31 -6.09 26.08
CA LYS A 388 -28.47 -6.98 26.18
C LYS A 388 -28.58 -7.61 27.56
N ASP A 389 -29.78 -8.09 27.85
CA ASP A 389 -30.03 -8.88 29.05
C ASP A 389 -29.45 -10.27 28.89
N MET A 390 -28.63 -10.65 29.86
CA MET A 390 -27.91 -11.91 29.92
C MET A 390 -28.53 -12.81 30.96
N ALA A 391 -28.70 -14.08 30.64
CA ALA A 391 -29.15 -15.11 31.56
C ALA A 391 -27.96 -16.00 31.99
N GLN A 392 -27.68 -16.05 33.29
CA GLN A 392 -26.68 -16.92 33.89
C GLN A 392 -27.34 -18.07 34.65
N ASN A 393 -26.79 -19.26 34.49
CA ASN A 393 -27.13 -20.45 35.26
C ASN A 393 -25.95 -20.81 36.17
N THR A 394 -26.08 -20.59 37.48
CA THR A 394 -25.02 -20.93 38.44
C THR A 394 -25.10 -22.40 38.81
N LEU A 395 -23.99 -23.12 38.66
CA LEU A 395 -23.89 -24.54 38.95
C LEU A 395 -23.15 -24.79 40.29
N LYS A 396 -23.59 -25.83 41.01
CA LYS A 396 -22.88 -26.41 42.17
C LYS A 396 -22.76 -27.92 42.04
N PHE A 397 -21.87 -28.48 42.86
CA PHE A 397 -21.59 -29.93 42.92
C PHE A 397 -21.17 -30.49 41.54
N CYS A 398 -20.39 -29.70 40.80
CA CYS A 398 -20.02 -30.08 39.47
C CYS A 398 -18.89 -31.10 39.45
N LYS A 399 -18.89 -31.93 38.41
CA LYS A 399 -17.83 -32.89 38.12
C LYS A 399 -17.55 -32.87 36.62
N PHE A 400 -16.26 -32.83 36.25
CA PHE A 400 -15.84 -33.04 34.87
C PHE A 400 -15.97 -34.51 34.49
N HIS A 401 -16.30 -34.75 33.22
CA HIS A 401 -16.46 -36.08 32.65
C HIS A 401 -15.72 -36.19 31.33
N THR A 402 -15.35 -37.41 30.94
CA THR A 402 -15.02 -37.68 29.53
C THR A 402 -16.27 -37.55 28.67
N LEU A 403 -16.08 -37.56 27.34
CA LEU A 403 -17.19 -37.53 26.41
C LEU A 403 -18.07 -38.79 26.53
N GLU A 404 -17.48 -39.97 26.72
CA GLU A 404 -18.27 -41.20 26.89
C GLU A 404 -19.05 -41.20 28.20
N GLU A 405 -18.43 -40.76 29.30
CA GLU A 405 -19.06 -40.69 30.61
C GLU A 405 -20.29 -39.76 30.62
N ILE A 406 -20.20 -38.58 29.97
CA ILE A 406 -21.34 -37.67 29.93
C ILE A 406 -22.47 -38.20 29.04
N GLU A 407 -22.13 -38.88 27.94
CA GLU A 407 -23.11 -39.50 27.05
C GLU A 407 -23.88 -40.62 27.75
N GLU A 408 -23.19 -41.46 28.53
CA GLU A 408 -23.83 -42.51 29.33
C GLU A 408 -24.78 -41.92 30.38
N LEU A 409 -24.36 -40.84 31.05
CA LEU A 409 -25.18 -40.15 32.05
C LEU A 409 -26.42 -39.47 31.44
N ILE A 410 -26.31 -38.95 30.22
CA ILE A 410 -27.44 -38.39 29.46
C ILE A 410 -28.39 -39.52 29.06
N ALA A 411 -27.87 -40.66 28.58
CA ALA A 411 -28.67 -41.80 28.16
C ALA A 411 -29.38 -42.51 29.31
N THR A 412 -28.75 -42.53 30.49
CA THR A 412 -29.27 -43.22 31.69
C THR A 412 -29.42 -42.25 32.86
N PRO A 413 -30.41 -41.33 32.81
CA PRO A 413 -30.58 -40.36 33.87
C PRO A 413 -30.84 -41.08 35.19
N PRO A 414 -30.22 -40.63 36.30
CA PRO A 414 -30.32 -41.31 37.58
C PRO A 414 -31.79 -41.41 37.99
N LYS A 415 -32.26 -42.65 38.25
CA LYS A 415 -33.62 -42.90 38.74
C LYS A 415 -33.89 -41.98 39.92
N VAL A 416 -34.85 -41.07 39.78
CA VAL A 416 -35.26 -40.13 40.82
C VAL A 416 -35.55 -40.97 42.06
N LYS A 417 -34.66 -40.92 43.07
CA LYS A 417 -34.90 -41.60 44.34
C LYS A 417 -36.17 -40.97 44.89
N LYS A 418 -37.27 -41.75 44.89
CA LYS A 418 -38.53 -41.32 45.51
C LYS A 418 -38.18 -40.70 46.86
N PRO A 419 -38.66 -39.48 47.17
CA PRO A 419 -38.38 -38.86 48.45
C PRO A 419 -38.65 -39.89 49.53
N ARG A 420 -37.66 -40.15 50.40
CA ARG A 420 -37.87 -41.00 51.58
C ARG A 420 -39.09 -40.41 52.27
N LYS A 421 -40.21 -41.15 52.29
CA LYS A 421 -41.43 -40.74 53.02
C LYS A 421 -40.95 -40.22 54.38
N ALA A 422 -41.22 -38.94 54.65
CA ALA A 422 -40.96 -38.39 55.97
C ALA A 422 -41.61 -39.35 56.96
N LYS A 423 -40.81 -39.86 57.90
CA LYS A 423 -41.29 -40.71 58.98
C LYS A 423 -42.35 -39.87 59.70
N GLU A 424 -43.62 -40.23 59.59
CA GLU A 424 -44.70 -39.59 60.35
C GLU A 424 -44.24 -39.54 61.80
N MET A 425 -44.06 -38.33 62.33
CA MET A 425 -43.77 -38.15 63.75
C MET A 425 -45.03 -38.61 64.49
N ASP A 426 -44.87 -39.65 65.29
CA ASP A 426 -45.88 -40.13 66.22
C ASP A 426 -46.09 -39.04 67.29
N ASP A 427 -47.17 -38.26 67.14
CA ASP A 427 -47.63 -37.23 68.08
C ASP A 427 -48.26 -37.83 69.35
N SER A 428 -47.77 -38.99 69.81
CA SER A 428 -48.17 -39.53 71.11
C SER A 428 -47.62 -38.63 72.23
N PRO A 429 -48.47 -38.04 73.09
CA PRO A 429 -48.02 -37.20 74.18
C PRO A 429 -47.24 -38.04 75.20
N ALA A 430 -46.06 -37.56 75.58
CA ALA A 430 -45.21 -38.19 76.58
C ALA A 430 -45.89 -38.18 77.97
N PRO A 431 -45.68 -39.23 78.80
CA PRO A 431 -46.27 -39.37 80.12
C PRO A 431 -45.77 -38.35 81.15
#